data_AF-A0A7U9X1Q7-F1
#
_entry.id   AF-A0A7U9X1Q7-F1
#
_cell.length_a   1.000
_cell.length_b   1.000
_cell.length_c   1.000
_cell.angle_alpha   90.00
_cell.angle_beta   90.00
_cell.angle_gamma   90.00
#
_symmetry.space_group_name_H-M   'P 1'
#
loop_
_entity.id
_entity.type
_entity.pdbx_description
1 polymer ?
#
loop_
_entity_poly.entity_id
_entity_poly.type
_entity_poly.pdbx_seq_one_letter_code
_entity_poly.pdbx_strand_id
1 'polypeptide(L)'
;MLNILGLLDRNYNGSYTLFGSRTNDLNLSQLAEWRNQKIGFVLQESALINSLTIEENIKLPLLYAKSDKNRKLEDFESIVNVIGIEPILKKKPLECSGGEKSRVVFARAVIMKPQLILCDEPTASLDGDNKERIIALLFKMNQEFNTTIITVTHDLEVANRHEKIIQLERRM
;
A
#
# COMPACT_ATOMS: atom_id res chain seq x y z
N MET A 1 -9.60 -0.83 -12.45
CA MET A 1 -8.68 -1.99 -12.57
C MET A 1 -8.06 -2.36 -11.23
N LEU A 2 -7.36 -1.44 -10.55
CA LEU A 2 -6.72 -1.72 -9.25
C LEU A 2 -7.70 -2.27 -8.21
N ASN A 3 -8.92 -1.76 -8.14
CA ASN A 3 -9.95 -2.27 -7.23
C ASN A 3 -10.31 -3.76 -7.48
N ILE A 4 -10.26 -4.21 -8.75
CA ILE A 4 -10.50 -5.62 -9.09
C ILE A 4 -9.31 -6.46 -8.61
N LEU A 5 -8.08 -6.07 -8.94
CA LEU A 5 -6.85 -6.76 -8.50
C LEU A 5 -6.70 -6.79 -6.98
N GLY A 6 -7.15 -5.73 -6.32
CA GLY A 6 -7.16 -5.56 -4.87
C GLY A 6 -8.31 -6.27 -4.15
N LEU A 7 -9.16 -7.01 -4.87
CA LEU A 7 -10.30 -7.73 -4.29
C LEU A 7 -11.33 -6.81 -3.61
N LEU A 8 -11.38 -5.53 -3.99
CA LEU A 8 -12.36 -4.55 -3.52
C LEU A 8 -13.61 -4.54 -4.39
N ASP A 9 -13.44 -4.73 -5.70
CA ASP A 9 -14.53 -4.81 -6.67
C ASP A 9 -14.64 -6.24 -7.24
N ARG A 10 -15.87 -6.76 -7.24
CA ARG A 10 -16.23 -8.08 -7.77
C ARG A 10 -17.12 -8.00 -9.01
N ASN A 11 -17.56 -6.80 -9.38
CA ASN A 11 -18.46 -6.60 -10.50
C ASN A 11 -17.68 -6.50 -11.82
N TYR A 12 -17.14 -7.64 -12.26
CA TYR A 12 -16.41 -7.76 -13.51
C TYR A 12 -16.70 -9.10 -14.18
N ASN A 13 -16.50 -9.17 -15.49
CA ASN A 13 -16.63 -10.41 -16.26
C ASN A 13 -15.25 -11.06 -16.48
N GLY A 14 -15.22 -12.39 -16.48
CA GLY A 14 -14.01 -13.18 -16.65
C GLY A 14 -13.48 -13.78 -15.35
N SER A 15 -12.23 -14.22 -15.37
CA SER A 15 -11.55 -14.77 -14.20
C SER A 15 -10.06 -14.45 -14.25
N TYR A 16 -9.43 -14.34 -13.08
CA TYR A 16 -8.00 -14.20 -12.96
C TYR A 16 -7.49 -14.98 -11.75
N THR A 17 -6.19 -15.25 -11.75
CA THR A 17 -5.50 -15.96 -10.67
C THR A 17 -4.65 -14.96 -9.90
N LEU A 18 -4.73 -14.98 -8.58
CA LEU A 18 -3.90 -14.19 -7.69
C LEU A 18 -3.31 -15.10 -6.62
N PHE A 19 -2.01 -14.98 -6.35
CA PHE A 19 -1.27 -15.83 -5.41
C PHE A 19 -1.49 -17.35 -5.63
N GLY A 20 -1.64 -17.76 -6.90
CA GLY A 20 -1.84 -19.16 -7.31
C GLY A 20 -3.28 -19.69 -7.21
N SER A 21 -4.26 -18.88 -6.80
CA SER A 21 -5.68 -19.30 -6.75
C SER A 21 -6.58 -18.40 -7.59
N ARG A 22 -7.63 -18.98 -8.19
CA ARG A 22 -8.67 -18.20 -8.87
C ARG A 22 -9.45 -17.39 -7.85
N THR A 23 -9.61 -16.10 -8.11
CA THR A 23 -10.24 -15.19 -7.14
C THR A 23 -11.74 -15.43 -6.98
N ASN A 24 -12.40 -16.03 -7.98
CA ASN A 24 -13.82 -16.38 -7.92
C ASN A 24 -14.11 -17.56 -6.98
N ASP A 25 -13.10 -18.36 -6.65
CA ASP A 25 -13.23 -19.54 -5.77
C ASP A 25 -13.10 -19.15 -4.29
N LEU A 26 -12.68 -17.91 -4.01
CA LEU A 26 -12.45 -17.41 -2.65
C LEU A 26 -13.75 -16.91 -2.01
N ASN A 27 -13.98 -17.29 -0.76
CA ASN A 27 -15.06 -16.75 0.04
C ASN A 27 -14.71 -15.36 0.62
N LEU A 28 -15.72 -14.66 1.17
CA LEU A 28 -15.55 -13.30 1.70
C LEU A 28 -14.47 -13.19 2.80
N SER A 29 -14.33 -14.22 3.64
CA SER A 29 -13.33 -14.24 4.70
C SER A 29 -11.91 -14.38 4.14
N GLN A 30 -11.71 -15.25 3.15
CA GLN A 30 -10.43 -15.42 2.46
C GLN A 30 -10.03 -14.15 1.70
N LEU A 31 -10.99 -13.51 1.02
CA LEU A 31 -10.76 -12.23 0.36
C LEU A 31 -10.31 -11.15 1.34
N ALA A 32 -10.97 -11.05 2.51
CA ALA A 32 -10.60 -10.09 3.55
C ALA A 32 -9.21 -10.38 4.13
N GLU A 33 -8.89 -11.65 4.36
CA GLU A 33 -7.57 -12.06 4.83
C GLU A 33 -6.46 -11.69 3.83
N TRP A 34 -6.69 -11.94 2.54
CA TRP A 34 -5.74 -11.60 1.49
C TRP A 34 -5.56 -10.09 1.35
N ARG A 35 -6.65 -9.32 1.40
CA ARG A 35 -6.57 -7.85 1.42
C ARG A 35 -5.78 -7.33 2.61
N ASN A 36 -5.89 -7.96 3.78
CA ASN A 36 -5.17 -7.52 4.97
C ASN A 36 -3.69 -7.93 4.95
N GLN A 37 -3.38 -9.17 4.57
CA GLN A 37 -2.04 -9.74 4.78
C GLN A 37 -1.16 -9.74 3.52
N LYS A 38 -1.76 -9.84 2.33
CA LYS A 38 -1.02 -10.06 1.08
C LYS A 38 -0.99 -8.86 0.16
N ILE A 39 -1.88 -7.89 0.36
CA ILE A 39 -2.06 -6.73 -0.53
C ILE A 39 -1.89 -5.44 0.27
N GLY A 40 -0.95 -4.59 -0.13
CA GLY A 40 -0.80 -3.22 0.35
C GLY A 40 -1.43 -2.23 -0.63
N PHE A 41 -2.11 -1.20 -0.12
CA PHE A 41 -2.71 -0.15 -0.95
C PHE A 41 -2.06 1.20 -0.67
N VAL A 42 -1.50 1.82 -1.70
CA VAL A 42 -1.03 3.20 -1.68
C VAL A 42 -1.94 3.99 -2.61
N LEU A 43 -2.93 4.67 -2.04
CA LEU A 43 -3.94 5.42 -2.77
C LEU A 43 -3.58 6.91 -2.83
N GLN A 44 -4.01 7.59 -3.89
CA GLN A 44 -3.85 9.04 -4.07
C GLN A 44 -4.42 9.83 -2.87
N GLU A 45 -5.59 9.43 -2.38
CA GLU A 45 -6.15 9.94 -1.13
C GLU A 45 -5.75 9.03 0.05
N SER A 46 -5.26 9.66 1.12
CA SER A 46 -4.64 8.91 2.23
C SER A 46 -5.54 7.90 2.93
N ALA A 47 -6.87 8.01 2.80
CA ALA A 47 -7.85 7.15 3.47
C ALA A 47 -7.50 6.90 4.96
N LEU A 48 -6.88 7.89 5.62
CA LEU A 48 -6.52 7.81 7.03
C LEU A 48 -7.77 8.12 7.87
N ILE A 49 -7.90 7.42 8.99
CA ILE A 49 -9.02 7.61 9.91
C ILE A 49 -8.69 8.80 10.81
N ASN A 50 -9.37 9.93 10.60
CA ASN A 50 -9.08 11.21 11.27
C ASN A 50 -9.23 11.17 12.80
N SER A 51 -10.03 10.23 13.34
CA SER A 51 -10.21 10.07 14.78
C SER A 51 -9.04 9.35 15.45
N LEU A 52 -8.23 8.61 14.68
CA LEU A 52 -7.10 7.82 15.16
C LEU A 52 -5.79 8.61 15.06
N THR A 53 -4.81 8.25 15.88
CA THR A 53 -3.43 8.73 15.75
C THR A 53 -2.75 8.12 14.52
N ILE A 54 -1.59 8.68 14.14
CA ILE A 54 -0.75 8.11 13.09
C ILE A 54 -0.32 6.68 13.44
N GLU A 55 0.11 6.45 14.68
CA GLU A 55 0.47 5.12 15.18
C GLU A 55 -0.70 4.14 15.03
N GLU A 56 -1.89 4.52 15.48
CA GLU A 56 -3.09 3.69 15.38
C GLU A 56 -3.44 3.38 13.92
N ASN A 57 -3.38 4.38 13.03
CA ASN A 57 -3.62 4.19 11.61
C ASN A 57 -2.68 3.15 11.00
N ILE A 58 -1.40 3.18 11.35
CA ILE A 58 -0.39 2.23 10.83
C ILE A 58 -0.62 0.84 11.41
N LYS A 59 -0.99 0.74 12.69
CA LYS A 59 -1.20 -0.54 13.37
C LYS A 59 -2.53 -1.22 13.00
N LEU A 60 -3.46 -0.54 12.33
CA LEU A 60 -4.76 -1.11 11.93
C LEU A 60 -4.66 -2.52 11.31
N PRO A 61 -3.82 -2.79 10.29
CA PRO A 61 -3.74 -4.12 9.68
C PRO A 61 -3.25 -5.20 10.66
N LEU A 62 -2.39 -4.82 11.61
CA LEU A 62 -1.86 -5.72 12.64
C LEU A 62 -2.94 -6.13 13.64
N LEU A 63 -3.95 -5.30 13.88
CA LEU A 63 -5.08 -5.65 14.77
C LEU A 63 -5.93 -6.79 14.19
N TYR A 64 -6.09 -6.82 12.87
CA TYR A 64 -6.86 -7.85 12.16
C TYR A 64 -6.03 -9.09 11.77
N ALA A 65 -4.70 -9.02 11.92
CA ALA A 65 -3.82 -10.15 11.66
C ALA A 65 -3.77 -11.13 12.85
N LYS A 66 -3.89 -12.43 12.56
CA LYS A 66 -3.70 -13.53 13.52
C LYS A 66 -2.21 -13.81 13.80
N SER A 67 -1.39 -12.76 13.97
CA SER A 67 0.05 -12.88 14.25
C SER A 67 0.41 -12.58 15.70
N ASP A 68 1.59 -13.02 16.12
CA ASP A 68 2.16 -12.81 17.46
C ASP A 68 2.38 -11.31 17.75
N LYS A 69 2.10 -10.89 18.99
CA LYS A 69 2.24 -9.50 19.45
C LYS A 69 3.67 -8.98 19.35
N ASN A 70 4.67 -9.81 19.63
CA ASN A 70 6.07 -9.37 19.60
C ASN A 70 6.53 -9.04 18.18
N ARG A 71 6.17 -9.89 17.22
CA ARG A 71 6.44 -9.66 15.79
C ARG A 71 5.78 -8.39 15.27
N LYS A 72 4.55 -8.09 15.74
CA LYS A 72 3.82 -6.85 15.39
C LYS A 72 4.56 -5.58 15.85
N LEU A 73 5.30 -5.65 16.96
CA LEU A 73 6.04 -4.49 17.49
C LEU A 73 7.33 -4.25 16.70
N GLU A 74 8.11 -5.30 16.46
CA GLU A 74 9.36 -5.22 15.66
C GLU A 74 9.08 -4.72 14.23
N ASP A 75 8.04 -5.24 13.59
CA ASP A 75 7.63 -4.82 12.24
C ASP A 75 7.25 -3.33 12.22
N PHE A 76 6.60 -2.85 13.29
CA PHE A 76 6.23 -1.43 13.43
C PHE A 76 7.45 -0.53 13.60
N GLU A 77 8.33 -0.83 14.56
CA GLU A 77 9.52 -0.02 14.84
C GLU A 77 10.47 0.06 13.63
N SER A 78 10.64 -1.07 12.92
CA SER A 78 11.45 -1.10 11.69
C SER A 78 10.88 -0.15 10.62
N ILE A 79 9.57 -0.16 10.41
CA ILE A 79 8.94 0.65 9.36
C ILE A 79 8.90 2.13 9.73
N VAL A 80 8.61 2.45 10.99
CA VAL A 80 8.63 3.83 11.48
C VAL A 80 10.02 4.45 11.29
N ASN A 81 11.09 3.70 11.60
CA ASN A 81 12.47 4.16 11.39
C ASN A 81 12.79 4.38 9.91
N VAL A 82 12.47 3.41 9.05
CA VAL A 82 12.74 3.49 7.61
C VAL A 82 12.03 4.69 6.97
N ILE A 83 10.81 4.97 7.40
CA ILE A 83 9.98 6.02 6.81
C ILE A 83 10.24 7.38 7.47
N GLY A 84 10.74 7.42 8.71
CA GLY A 84 11.07 8.65 9.43
C GLY A 84 9.84 9.40 9.92
N ILE A 85 8.89 8.68 10.53
CA ILE A 85 7.62 9.23 11.04
C ILE A 85 7.51 9.19 12.58
N GLU A 86 8.59 8.82 13.27
CA GLU A 86 8.70 8.85 14.74
C GLU A 86 8.11 10.13 15.37
N PRO A 87 8.43 11.36 14.88
CA PRO A 87 8.00 12.58 15.55
C PRO A 87 6.49 12.86 15.47
N ILE A 88 5.77 12.15 14.60
CA ILE A 88 4.34 12.39 14.34
C ILE A 88 3.43 11.26 14.80
N LEU A 89 3.96 10.19 15.40
CA LEU A 89 3.18 9.00 15.76
C LEU A 89 1.93 9.32 16.60
N LYS A 90 2.04 10.31 17.51
CA LYS A 90 0.96 10.72 18.41
C LYS A 90 0.00 11.75 17.80
N LYS A 91 0.35 12.36 16.67
CA LYS A 91 -0.52 13.31 15.97
C LYS A 91 -1.70 12.58 15.33
N LYS A 92 -2.77 13.31 15.06
CA LYS A 92 -3.87 12.89 14.19
C LYS A 92 -3.60 13.32 12.75
N PRO A 93 -4.23 12.68 11.74
CA PRO A 93 -4.05 13.04 10.34
C PRO A 93 -4.24 14.52 10.05
N LEU A 94 -5.21 15.19 10.68
CA LEU A 94 -5.46 16.63 10.47
C LEU A 94 -4.31 17.55 10.90
N GLU A 95 -3.42 17.07 11.77
CA GLU A 95 -2.25 17.81 12.27
C GLU A 95 -0.98 17.55 11.42
N CYS A 96 -1.10 16.73 10.37
CA CYS A 96 0.01 16.31 9.51
C CYS A 96 -0.07 16.98 8.13
N SER A 97 1.10 17.31 7.59
CA SER A 97 1.29 17.76 6.21
C SER A 97 0.91 16.66 5.20
N GLY A 98 0.77 17.03 3.92
CA GLY A 98 0.50 16.07 2.84
C GLY A 98 1.58 14.99 2.73
N GLY A 99 2.85 15.39 2.74
CA GLY A 99 3.98 14.44 2.68
C GLY A 99 4.06 13.50 3.88
N GLU A 100 3.76 14.00 5.09
CA GLU A 100 3.64 13.15 6.28
C GLU A 100 2.50 12.12 6.13
N LYS A 101 1.32 12.55 5.66
CA LYS A 101 0.20 11.63 5.42
C LYS A 101 0.57 10.53 4.42
N SER A 102 1.22 10.88 3.31
CA SER A 102 1.64 9.89 2.31
C SER A 102 2.64 8.87 2.86
N ARG A 103 3.60 9.32 3.68
CA ARG A 103 4.51 8.43 4.41
C ARG A 103 3.77 7.47 5.33
N VAL A 104 2.73 7.93 6.01
CA VAL A 104 1.88 7.09 6.88
C VAL A 104 1.05 6.10 6.08
N VAL A 105 0.51 6.51 4.93
CA VAL A 105 -0.21 5.61 4.00
C VAL A 105 0.70 4.49 3.54
N PHE A 106 1.91 4.84 3.12
CA PHE A 106 2.92 3.89 2.72
C PHE A 106 3.28 2.93 3.88
N ALA A 107 3.52 3.47 5.09
CA ALA A 107 3.77 2.66 6.29
C ALA A 107 2.66 1.65 6.54
N ARG A 108 1.40 2.09 6.49
CA ARG A 108 0.22 1.22 6.66
C ARG A 108 0.10 0.18 5.56
N ALA A 109 0.48 0.50 4.32
CA ALA A 109 0.44 -0.42 3.19
C ALA A 109 1.49 -1.54 3.32
N VAL A 110 2.67 -1.23 3.87
CA VAL A 110 3.80 -2.16 3.93
C VAL A 110 3.98 -2.89 5.27
N ILE A 111 3.24 -2.48 6.33
CA ILE A 111 3.34 -3.07 7.68
C ILE A 111 3.11 -4.58 7.74
N MET A 112 2.30 -5.10 6.82
CA MET A 112 2.03 -6.54 6.72
C MET A 112 3.04 -7.30 5.84
N LYS A 113 4.07 -6.61 5.33
CA LYS A 113 5.05 -7.15 4.37
C LYS A 113 4.34 -7.85 3.20
N PRO A 114 3.45 -7.13 2.48
CA PRO A 114 2.59 -7.74 1.48
C PRO A 114 3.37 -8.31 0.31
N GLN A 115 2.79 -9.32 -0.35
CA GLN A 115 3.34 -9.89 -1.58
C GLN A 115 3.06 -8.99 -2.80
N LEU A 116 2.03 -8.15 -2.70
CA LEU A 116 1.60 -7.22 -3.75
C LEU A 116 1.35 -5.84 -3.16
N ILE A 117 1.93 -4.80 -3.74
CA ILE A 117 1.57 -3.41 -3.48
C ILE A 117 0.87 -2.85 -4.72
N LEU A 118 -0.32 -2.29 -4.51
CA LEU A 118 -1.10 -1.60 -5.52
C LEU A 118 -1.01 -0.10 -5.26
N CYS A 119 -0.44 0.63 -6.22
CA CYS A 119 -0.26 2.06 -6.16
C CYS A 119 -1.19 2.76 -7.17
N ASP A 120 -2.05 3.65 -6.68
CA ASP A 120 -2.91 4.50 -7.50
C ASP A 120 -2.42 5.95 -7.38
N GLU A 121 -1.70 6.44 -8.39
CA GLU A 121 -1.06 7.76 -8.41
C GLU A 121 -0.30 8.09 -7.10
N PRO A 122 0.69 7.26 -6.72
CA PRO A 122 1.32 7.32 -5.38
C PRO A 122 2.08 8.62 -5.10
N THR A 123 2.31 9.44 -6.13
CA THR A 123 3.17 10.63 -6.08
C THR A 123 2.48 11.92 -6.50
N ALA A 124 1.21 11.87 -6.95
CA ALA A 124 0.54 13.03 -7.54
C ALA A 124 0.35 14.22 -6.56
N SER A 125 0.36 13.95 -5.25
CA SER A 125 0.20 14.94 -4.18
C SER A 125 1.51 15.31 -3.47
N LEU A 126 2.65 14.82 -3.95
CA LEU A 126 3.95 14.99 -3.31
C LEU A 126 4.84 16.02 -4.00
N ASP A 127 5.61 16.77 -3.21
CA ASP A 127 6.75 17.53 -3.71
C ASP A 127 7.91 16.61 -4.14
N GLY A 128 8.88 17.15 -4.88
CA GLY A 128 9.96 16.36 -5.51
C GLY A 128 10.75 15.50 -4.53
N ASP A 129 11.16 16.06 -3.39
CA ASP A 129 11.96 15.33 -2.39
C ASP A 129 11.14 14.21 -1.72
N ASN A 130 9.87 14.45 -1.39
CA ASN A 130 9.02 13.42 -0.80
C ASN A 130 8.65 12.34 -1.84
N LYS A 131 8.41 12.72 -3.09
CA LYS A 131 8.16 11.81 -4.21
C LYS A 131 9.30 10.81 -4.35
N GLU A 132 10.53 11.30 -4.48
CA GLU A 132 11.72 10.45 -4.64
C GLU A 132 11.91 9.50 -3.46
N ARG A 133 11.67 9.99 -2.23
CA ARG A 133 11.78 9.16 -1.03
C ARG A 133 10.76 8.02 -1.02
N ILE A 134 9.49 8.27 -1.35
CA ILE A 134 8.46 7.23 -1.40
C ILE A 134 8.75 6.21 -2.50
N ILE A 135 9.14 6.69 -3.69
CA ILE A 135 9.54 5.83 -4.81
C ILE A 135 10.71 4.93 -4.41
N ALA A 136 11.78 5.50 -3.84
CA ALA A 136 12.94 4.73 -3.40
C ALA A 136 12.56 3.65 -2.38
N LEU A 137 11.65 3.96 -1.45
CA LEU A 137 11.13 3.00 -0.48
C LEU A 137 10.31 1.88 -1.14
N LEU A 138 9.44 2.20 -2.10
CA LEU A 138 8.69 1.21 -2.88
C LEU A 138 9.65 0.22 -3.55
N PHE A 139 10.62 0.73 -4.32
CA PHE A 139 11.56 -0.14 -5.04
C PHE A 139 12.50 -0.91 -4.12
N LYS A 140 12.87 -0.33 -2.96
CA LYS A 140 13.60 -1.06 -1.92
C LYS A 140 12.79 -2.25 -1.40
N MET A 141 11.47 -2.08 -1.18
CA MET A 141 10.61 -3.19 -0.77
C MET A 141 10.53 -4.29 -1.83
N ASN A 142 10.46 -3.93 -3.11
CA ASN A 142 10.51 -4.90 -4.20
C ASN A 142 11.81 -5.72 -4.18
N GLN A 143 12.96 -5.06 -4.03
CA GLN A 143 14.27 -5.72 -4.04
C GLN A 143 14.54 -6.57 -2.79
N GLU A 144 14.20 -6.07 -1.60
CA GLU A 144 14.53 -6.76 -0.34
C GLU A 144 13.52 -7.84 0.04
N PHE A 145 12.23 -7.63 -0.26
CA PHE A 145 11.14 -8.51 0.19
C PHE A 145 10.46 -9.28 -0.95
N ASN A 146 10.97 -9.16 -2.18
CA ASN A 146 10.41 -9.77 -3.38
C ASN A 146 8.92 -9.41 -3.57
N THR A 147 8.54 -8.21 -3.14
CA THR A 147 7.17 -7.69 -3.24
C THR A 147 6.89 -7.25 -4.68
N THR A 148 5.80 -7.73 -5.27
CA THR A 148 5.33 -7.25 -6.58
C THR A 148 4.72 -5.86 -6.43
N ILE A 149 5.04 -4.94 -7.33
CA ILE A 149 4.49 -3.57 -7.34
C ILE A 149 3.74 -3.35 -8.65
N ILE A 150 2.49 -2.91 -8.55
CA ILE A 150 1.70 -2.47 -9.69
C ILE A 150 1.31 -1.01 -9.45
N THR A 151 1.80 -0.13 -10.31
CA THR A 151 1.52 1.29 -10.24
C THR A 151 0.67 1.72 -11.43
N VAL A 152 -0.43 2.42 -11.16
CA VAL A 152 -1.14 3.22 -12.16
C VAL A 152 -0.68 4.66 -11.99
N THR A 153 -0.13 5.23 -13.05
CA THR A 153 0.32 6.63 -13.04
C THR A 153 0.36 7.23 -14.43
N HIS A 154 0.19 8.56 -14.51
CA HIS A 154 0.50 9.38 -15.69
C HIS A 154 1.96 9.91 -15.69
N ASP A 155 2.69 9.70 -14.59
CA ASP A 155 4.06 10.17 -14.43
C ASP A 155 5.06 9.21 -15.10
N LEU A 156 5.59 9.63 -16.24
CA LEU A 156 6.55 8.82 -17.01
C LEU A 156 7.85 8.54 -16.25
N GLU A 157 8.26 9.42 -15.33
CA GLU A 157 9.45 9.21 -14.52
C GLU A 157 9.25 8.02 -13.57
N VAL A 158 8.07 7.93 -12.94
CA VAL A 158 7.69 6.80 -12.09
C VAL A 158 7.52 5.52 -12.91
N ALA A 159 6.86 5.62 -14.07
CA ALA A 159 6.67 4.49 -14.97
C ALA A 159 8.01 3.88 -15.42
N ASN A 160 8.97 4.72 -15.81
CA ASN A 160 10.29 4.30 -16.28
C ASN A 160 11.17 3.63 -15.23
N ARG A 161 10.80 3.67 -13.94
CA ARG A 161 11.48 2.90 -12.90
C ARG A 161 11.00 1.45 -12.79
N HIS A 162 9.89 1.11 -13.42
CA HIS A 162 9.36 -0.25 -13.42
C HIS A 162 10.01 -1.08 -14.54
N GLU A 163 10.20 -2.37 -14.29
CA GLU A 163 10.71 -3.32 -15.29
C GLU A 163 9.77 -3.51 -16.48
N LYS A 164 8.48 -3.31 -16.27
CA LYS A 164 7.43 -3.49 -17.27
C LYS A 164 6.43 -2.35 -17.23
N ILE A 165 6.19 -1.78 -18.41
CA ILE A 165 5.22 -0.69 -18.63
C ILE A 165 4.11 -1.23 -19.54
N ILE A 166 2.86 -0.97 -19.16
CA ILE A 166 1.68 -1.32 -19.95
C ILE A 166 0.86 -0.05 -20.16
N GLN A 167 0.65 0.32 -21.42
CA GLN A 167 -0.22 1.43 -21.77
C GLN A 167 -1.66 0.94 -21.92
N LEU A 168 -2.56 1.53 -21.16
CA LEU A 168 -4.00 1.26 -21.27
C LEU A 168 -4.63 2.35 -22.12
N GLU A 169 -5.24 1.94 -23.23
CA GLU A 169 -6.02 2.82 -24.08
C GLU A 169 -7.50 2.51 -23.91
N ARG A 170 -8.32 3.56 -23.77
CA ARG A 170 -9.77 3.39 -23.76
C ARG A 170 -10.19 3.02 -25.18
N ARG A 171 -10.58 1.76 -25.39
CA ARG A 171 -11.24 1.39 -26.65
C ARG A 171 -12.55 2.19 -26.74
N MET A 172 -12.62 3.07 -27.74
CA MET A 172 -13.85 3.77 -28.13
C MET A 172 -14.85 2.78 -28.72
#